data_AF-A0A7C7ST53-F1
#
_entry.id   AF-A0A7C7ST53-F1
#
_cell.length_a   1.000
_cell.length_b   1.000
_cell.length_c   1.000
_cell.angle_alpha   90.00
_cell.angle_beta   90.00
_cell.angle_gamma   90.00
#
_symmetry.space_group_name_H-M   'P 1'
#
loop_
_entity.id
_entity.type
_entity.pdbx_description
1 polymer ?
#
loop_
_entity_poly.entity_id
_entity_poly.type
_entity_poly.pdbx_seq_one_letter_code
_entity_poly.pdbx_strand_id
1 'polypeptide(L)'
;MAKQRRPAARAAATKTAARTKRPKVVTASKRTTAGTRKHPSRSPAVVNIGVAYAKAVALYEKGLKALQRHRYDAASTAFQQLFERYPDERELHERARLYIAVCERATGPQARPPKGADERILAATMALNRHDVDDALALLRTAAAADSNNDHVHYMLALAHAQRADADTAGRHLSKAIALNPRNRLNAKHETDFDPIRGSQPFLDAIETP
;
A
#
# COMPACT_ATOMS: atom_id res chain seq x y z
N MET A 1 49.43 20.02 -9.95
CA MET A 1 49.74 20.59 -8.62
C MET A 1 49.62 19.52 -7.55
N ALA A 2 50.35 19.70 -6.44
CA ALA A 2 50.69 18.82 -5.30
C ALA A 2 49.58 17.88 -4.77
N LYS A 3 49.85 16.58 -4.51
CA LYS A 3 50.62 15.90 -3.43
C LYS A 3 49.89 15.77 -2.08
N GLN A 4 49.79 14.51 -1.65
CA GLN A 4 49.51 13.98 -0.29
C GLN A 4 50.15 14.80 0.85
N ARG A 5 49.54 14.76 2.05
CA ARG A 5 50.14 14.24 3.32
C ARG A 5 49.36 14.68 4.59
N ARG A 6 49.03 13.70 5.46
CA ARG A 6 48.90 13.82 6.95
C ARG A 6 50.25 14.30 7.53
N PRO A 7 50.42 14.85 8.78
CA PRO A 7 49.85 14.31 10.03
C PRO A 7 49.76 15.25 11.28
N ALA A 8 49.31 14.65 12.41
CA ALA A 8 49.81 14.78 13.79
C ALA A 8 49.57 16.03 14.69
N ALA A 9 49.43 15.67 15.97
CA ALA A 9 49.78 16.36 17.23
C ALA A 9 48.75 17.36 17.79
N ARG A 10 48.20 17.29 19.02
CA ARG A 10 48.61 16.83 20.39
C ARG A 10 48.62 18.05 21.32
N ALA A 11 48.18 17.82 22.58
CA ALA A 11 48.34 18.60 23.82
C ALA A 11 47.10 19.43 24.25
N ALA A 12 46.70 19.54 25.52
CA ALA A 12 47.23 19.10 26.82
C ALA A 12 46.05 19.01 27.84
N ALA A 13 46.02 18.01 28.74
CA ALA A 13 46.28 18.09 30.20
C ALA A 13 45.28 18.99 30.99
N THR A 14 44.60 18.54 32.06
CA THR A 14 45.10 18.04 33.37
C THR A 14 44.01 17.22 34.09
N LYS A 15 44.25 15.98 34.52
CA LYS A 15 44.69 15.54 35.88
C LYS A 15 43.98 16.21 37.07
N THR A 16 43.13 15.45 37.79
CA THR A 16 43.40 15.03 39.18
C THR A 16 42.62 13.78 39.55
N ALA A 17 43.34 12.76 40.03
CA ALA A 17 42.81 11.59 40.71
C ALA A 17 42.87 11.84 42.22
N ALA A 18 41.88 11.37 42.98
CA ALA A 18 42.04 11.08 44.41
C ALA A 18 41.26 9.81 44.78
N ARG A 19 41.92 9.02 45.63
CA ARG A 19 41.85 7.57 45.76
C ARG A 19 40.99 7.17 46.96
N THR A 20 40.17 6.12 46.77
CA THR A 20 39.89 4.99 47.70
C THR A 20 39.62 5.24 49.19
N LYS A 21 38.55 4.61 49.70
CA LYS A 21 38.64 3.51 50.70
C LYS A 21 37.27 2.85 50.95
N ARG A 22 37.21 1.52 50.81
CA ARG A 22 36.18 0.64 51.41
C ARG A 22 36.39 0.55 52.92
N PRO A 23 35.33 0.23 53.67
CA PRO A 23 35.46 -0.84 54.66
C PRO A 23 34.36 -1.91 54.58
N LYS A 24 34.67 -3.03 55.25
CA LYS A 24 34.06 -4.36 55.24
C LYS A 24 32.74 -4.48 56.01
N VAL A 25 32.00 -5.50 55.58
CA VAL A 25 30.87 -6.21 56.20
C VAL A 25 31.07 -6.51 57.70
N VAL A 26 30.00 -6.34 58.49
CA VAL A 26 29.80 -6.97 59.81
C VAL A 26 28.34 -7.47 59.94
N THR A 27 28.22 -8.80 59.96
CA THR A 27 27.26 -9.73 60.59
C THR A 27 25.79 -9.37 60.92
N ALA A 28 24.91 -10.18 60.33
CA ALA A 28 23.72 -10.89 60.86
C ALA A 28 22.98 -10.41 62.13
N SER A 29 21.66 -10.17 61.97
CA SER A 29 20.49 -10.59 62.79
C SER A 29 19.33 -9.69 62.33
N LYS A 30 18.08 -10.07 62.05
CA LYS A 30 17.20 -11.08 62.65
C LYS A 30 16.01 -11.26 61.68
N ARG A 31 15.54 -12.49 61.54
CA ARG A 31 14.33 -12.86 60.79
C ARG A 31 13.11 -12.54 61.63
N THR A 32 12.23 -11.63 61.19
CA THR A 32 10.85 -11.51 61.70
C THR A 32 9.87 -11.08 60.62
N THR A 33 8.82 -11.90 60.50
CA THR A 33 7.45 -11.65 60.02
C THR A 33 7.22 -11.33 58.54
N ALA A 34 6.60 -12.32 57.88
CA ALA A 34 5.83 -12.18 56.67
C ALA A 34 4.77 -11.08 56.83
N GLY A 35 5.02 -9.94 56.19
CA GLY A 35 4.01 -8.93 55.93
C GLY A 35 3.45 -9.15 54.53
N THR A 36 2.20 -9.58 54.44
CA THR A 36 1.42 -9.70 53.22
C THR A 36 1.52 -8.38 52.45
N ARG A 37 2.29 -8.36 51.34
CA ARG A 37 2.30 -7.23 50.41
C ARG A 37 0.90 -7.13 49.81
N LYS A 38 0.08 -6.21 50.34
CA LYS A 38 -1.17 -5.80 49.69
C LYS A 38 -0.78 -5.26 48.31
N HIS A 39 -1.18 -5.97 47.26
CA HIS A 39 -1.16 -5.43 45.91
C HIS A 39 -1.94 -4.10 45.90
N PRO A 40 -1.38 -3.02 45.33
CA PRO A 40 -2.13 -1.77 45.22
C PRO A 40 -3.35 -2.04 44.34
N SER A 41 -4.55 -1.84 44.87
CA SER A 41 -5.79 -1.98 44.11
C SER A 41 -5.75 -0.97 42.97
N ARG A 42 -5.76 -1.43 41.72
CA ARG A 42 -5.93 -0.54 40.56
C ARG A 42 -7.20 0.29 40.75
N SER A 43 -7.07 1.61 40.65
CA SER A 43 -8.20 2.52 40.72
C SER A 43 -9.27 2.13 39.69
N PRO A 44 -10.57 2.21 40.03
CA PRO A 44 -11.67 1.73 39.18
C PRO A 44 -11.67 2.33 37.76
N ALA A 45 -11.20 3.57 37.60
CA ALA A 45 -11.05 4.22 36.29
C ALA A 45 -10.06 3.49 35.35
N VAL A 46 -8.91 3.03 35.85
CA VAL A 46 -7.89 2.35 35.05
C VAL A 46 -8.36 0.94 34.64
N VAL A 47 -9.12 0.27 35.51
CA VAL A 47 -9.73 -1.03 35.20
C VAL A 47 -10.81 -0.88 34.13
N ASN A 48 -11.66 0.14 34.23
CA ASN A 48 -12.70 0.42 33.25
C ASN A 48 -12.13 0.74 31.86
N ILE A 49 -11.03 1.49 31.77
CA ILE A 49 -10.33 1.76 30.50
C ILE A 49 -9.82 0.45 29.87
N GLY A 50 -9.19 -0.43 30.66
CA GLY A 50 -8.71 -1.72 30.14
C GLY A 50 -9.83 -2.65 29.65
N VAL A 51 -10.98 -2.63 30.32
CA VAL A 51 -12.17 -3.41 29.90
C VAL A 51 -12.81 -2.82 28.65
N ALA A 52 -12.88 -1.48 28.54
CA ALA A 52 -13.38 -0.80 27.34
C ALA A 52 -12.50 -1.11 26.13
N TYR A 53 -11.18 -1.00 26.28
CA TYR A 53 -10.19 -1.35 25.25
C TYR A 53 -10.33 -2.79 24.77
N ALA A 54 -10.43 -3.76 25.68
CA ALA A 54 -10.59 -5.17 25.31
C ALA A 54 -11.87 -5.43 24.50
N LYS A 55 -12.97 -4.74 24.83
CA LYS A 55 -14.22 -4.84 24.06
C LYS A 55 -14.13 -4.14 22.70
N ALA A 56 -13.41 -3.02 22.62
CA ALA A 56 -13.12 -2.32 21.37
C ALA A 56 -12.31 -3.21 20.43
N VAL A 57 -11.26 -3.87 20.94
CA VAL A 57 -10.47 -4.86 20.19
C VAL A 57 -11.34 -6.01 19.69
N ALA A 58 -12.26 -6.54 20.51
CA ALA A 58 -13.16 -7.61 20.08
C ALA A 58 -14.09 -7.21 18.93
N LEU A 59 -14.61 -5.97 18.91
CA LEU A 59 -15.37 -5.44 17.77
C LEU A 59 -14.50 -5.30 16.52
N TYR A 60 -13.29 -4.79 16.69
CA TYR A 60 -12.33 -4.64 15.60
C TYR A 60 -11.98 -6.00 14.97
N GLU A 61 -11.69 -7.02 15.78
CA GLU A 61 -11.45 -8.39 15.32
C GLU A 61 -12.66 -9.01 14.61
N LYS A 62 -13.87 -8.73 15.09
CA LYS A 62 -15.11 -9.16 14.43
C LYS A 62 -15.21 -8.57 13.03
N GLY A 63 -14.91 -7.28 12.86
CA GLY A 63 -14.86 -6.62 11.56
C GLY A 63 -13.84 -7.27 10.62
N LEU A 64 -12.63 -7.52 11.09
CA LEU A 64 -11.59 -8.22 10.30
C LEU A 64 -12.02 -9.63 9.88
N LYS A 65 -12.62 -10.41 10.78
CA LYS A 65 -13.14 -11.76 10.48
C LYS A 65 -14.26 -11.75 9.44
N ALA A 66 -15.09 -10.70 9.41
CA ALA A 66 -16.12 -10.53 8.40
C ALA A 66 -15.51 -10.14 7.05
N LEU A 67 -14.50 -9.26 7.05
CA LEU A 67 -13.77 -8.82 5.86
C LEU A 67 -13.04 -9.98 5.19
N GLN A 68 -12.37 -10.85 5.96
CA GLN A 68 -11.75 -12.09 5.46
C GLN A 68 -12.74 -13.05 4.80
N ARG A 69 -14.03 -12.96 5.14
CA ARG A 69 -15.11 -13.76 4.56
C ARG A 69 -15.87 -13.03 3.45
N HIS A 70 -15.35 -11.89 2.98
CA HIS A 70 -16.00 -11.01 1.99
C HIS A 70 -17.40 -10.52 2.39
N ARG A 71 -17.71 -10.53 3.70
CA ARG A 71 -18.98 -10.00 4.23
C ARG A 71 -18.81 -8.52 4.53
N TYR A 72 -18.73 -7.73 3.47
CA TYR A 72 -18.38 -6.31 3.54
C TYR A 72 -19.39 -5.47 4.34
N ASP A 73 -20.70 -5.73 4.20
CA ASP A 73 -21.72 -5.03 4.99
C ASP A 73 -21.55 -5.29 6.49
N ALA A 74 -21.38 -6.57 6.86
CA ALA A 74 -21.20 -6.98 8.25
C ALA A 74 -19.88 -6.46 8.84
N ALA A 75 -18.83 -6.39 8.03
CA ALA A 75 -17.55 -5.79 8.42
C ALA A 75 -17.71 -4.29 8.68
N SER A 76 -18.34 -3.56 7.76
CA SER A 76 -18.59 -2.13 7.89
C SER A 76 -19.39 -1.80 9.15
N THR A 77 -20.48 -2.55 9.42
CA THR A 77 -21.26 -2.38 10.66
C THR A 77 -20.42 -2.60 11.93
N ALA A 78 -19.55 -3.61 11.96
CA ALA A 78 -18.71 -3.88 13.13
C ALA A 78 -17.69 -2.75 13.38
N PHE A 79 -17.13 -2.18 12.31
CA PHE A 79 -16.23 -1.02 12.40
C PHE A 79 -16.98 0.26 12.78
N GLN A 80 -18.20 0.49 12.27
CA GLN A 80 -19.04 1.62 12.67
C GLN A 80 -19.37 1.60 14.18
N GLN A 81 -19.72 0.42 14.70
CA GLN A 81 -19.98 0.22 16.14
C GLN A 81 -18.78 0.56 17.03
N LEU A 82 -17.54 0.44 16.51
CA LEU A 82 -16.34 0.83 17.23
C LEU A 82 -16.26 2.36 17.43
N PHE A 83 -16.66 3.16 16.42
CA PHE A 83 -16.70 4.63 16.55
C PHE A 83 -17.79 5.08 17.53
N GLU A 84 -18.96 4.44 17.49
CA GLU A 84 -20.09 4.80 18.34
C GLU A 84 -19.87 4.43 19.81
N ARG A 85 -19.36 3.22 20.07
CA ARG A 85 -19.29 2.65 21.44
C ARG A 85 -18.00 2.98 22.16
N TYR A 86 -16.93 3.29 21.44
CA TYR A 86 -15.60 3.50 21.98
C TYR A 86 -14.94 4.75 21.37
N PRO A 87 -15.50 5.95 21.62
CA PRO A 87 -15.01 7.21 21.02
C PRO A 87 -13.56 7.57 21.41
N ASP A 88 -13.07 7.07 22.54
CA ASP A 88 -11.73 7.35 23.04
C ASP A 88 -10.62 6.53 22.37
N GLU A 89 -10.98 5.47 21.62
CA GLU A 89 -10.04 4.49 21.05
C GLU A 89 -9.49 4.91 19.68
N ARG A 90 -8.77 6.04 19.67
CA ARG A 90 -8.29 6.73 18.45
C ARG A 90 -7.45 5.84 17.51
N GLU A 91 -6.58 4.99 18.04
CA GLU A 91 -5.73 4.12 17.22
C GLU A 91 -6.54 3.06 16.46
N LEU A 92 -7.57 2.49 17.11
CA LEU A 92 -8.44 1.52 16.48
C LEU A 92 -9.33 2.19 15.43
N HIS A 93 -9.74 3.43 15.65
CA HIS A 93 -10.50 4.23 14.69
C HIS A 93 -9.75 4.48 13.39
N GLU A 94 -8.49 4.94 13.46
CA GLU A 94 -7.70 5.20 12.25
C GLU A 94 -7.55 3.93 11.40
N ARG A 95 -7.34 2.79 12.05
CA ARG A 95 -7.27 1.49 11.36
C ARG A 95 -8.63 1.07 10.79
N ALA A 96 -9.70 1.25 11.55
CA ALA A 96 -11.06 0.88 11.13
C ALA A 96 -11.53 1.70 9.92
N ARG A 97 -11.16 2.99 9.82
CA ARG A 97 -11.48 3.84 8.65
C ARG A 97 -10.95 3.24 7.34
N LEU A 98 -9.74 2.70 7.36
CA LEU A 98 -9.15 2.05 6.18
C LEU A 98 -10.00 0.87 5.72
N TYR A 99 -10.49 0.05 6.65
CA TYR A 99 -11.31 -1.11 6.30
C TYR A 99 -12.74 -0.74 5.91
N ILE A 100 -13.32 0.33 6.47
CA ILE A 100 -14.61 0.87 6.01
C ILE A 100 -14.49 1.30 4.55
N ALA A 101 -13.44 2.05 4.17
CA ALA A 101 -13.23 2.44 2.78
C ALA A 101 -13.11 1.23 1.82
N VAL A 102 -12.48 0.14 2.28
CA VAL A 102 -12.44 -1.13 1.52
C VAL A 102 -13.84 -1.73 1.37
N CYS A 103 -14.64 -1.74 2.43
CA CYS A 103 -16.01 -2.26 2.39
C CYS A 103 -16.89 -1.43 1.46
N GLU A 104 -16.83 -0.10 1.55
CA GLU A 104 -17.57 0.83 0.69
C GLU A 104 -17.21 0.66 -0.79
N ARG A 105 -15.94 0.45 -1.10
CA ARG A 105 -15.53 0.16 -2.48
C ARG A 105 -16.09 -1.16 -2.99
N ALA A 106 -16.22 -2.16 -2.11
CA ALA A 106 -16.73 -3.48 -2.47
C ALA A 106 -18.26 -3.54 -2.59
N THR A 107 -18.98 -2.75 -1.79
CA THR A 107 -20.46 -2.70 -1.76
C THR A 107 -21.04 -1.52 -2.54
N GLY A 108 -20.18 -0.62 -2.99
CA GLY A 108 -20.55 0.53 -3.79
C GLY A 108 -21.32 0.14 -5.05
N PRO A 109 -22.12 1.06 -5.61
CA PRO A 109 -22.87 0.81 -6.83
C PRO A 109 -21.94 0.29 -7.93
N GLN A 110 -22.26 -0.88 -8.48
CA GLN A 110 -21.56 -1.41 -9.64
C GLN A 110 -21.74 -0.41 -10.79
N ALA A 111 -20.63 -0.05 -11.44
CA ALA A 111 -20.67 0.87 -12.57
C ALA A 111 -21.61 0.31 -13.63
N ARG A 112 -22.54 1.14 -14.13
CA ARG A 112 -23.42 0.73 -15.22
C ARG A 112 -22.55 0.32 -16.42
N PRO A 113 -22.94 -0.73 -17.16
CA PRO A 113 -22.17 -1.16 -18.32
C PRO A 113 -22.07 -0.01 -19.33
N PRO A 114 -20.87 0.26 -19.86
CA PRO A 114 -20.65 1.37 -20.78
C PRO A 114 -21.42 1.15 -22.09
N LYS A 115 -22.10 2.20 -22.57
CA LYS A 115 -22.96 2.14 -23.75
C LYS A 115 -22.24 2.63 -25.00
N GLY A 116 -21.48 3.71 -24.87
CA GLY A 116 -20.73 4.36 -25.96
C GLY A 116 -19.29 3.86 -26.14
N ALA A 117 -18.66 4.15 -27.28
CA ALA A 117 -17.24 3.85 -27.50
C ALA A 117 -16.36 4.58 -26.48
N ASP A 118 -16.58 5.88 -26.27
CA ASP A 118 -15.83 6.70 -25.32
C ASP A 118 -15.99 6.22 -23.88
N GLU A 119 -17.19 5.79 -23.48
CA GLU A 119 -17.43 5.22 -22.15
C GLU A 119 -16.69 3.89 -21.97
N ARG A 120 -16.59 3.06 -23.02
CA ARG A 120 -15.81 1.81 -22.98
C ARG A 120 -14.33 2.08 -22.87
N ILE A 121 -13.82 3.06 -23.61
CA ILE A 121 -12.42 3.52 -23.51
C ILE A 121 -12.13 3.99 -22.09
N LEU A 122 -12.96 4.87 -21.54
CA LEU A 122 -12.82 5.35 -20.17
C LEU A 122 -12.84 4.20 -19.14
N ALA A 123 -13.79 3.28 -19.28
CA ALA A 123 -13.88 2.10 -18.42
C ALA A 123 -12.64 1.20 -18.54
N ALA A 124 -12.10 1.03 -19.75
CA ALA A 124 -10.86 0.27 -19.97
C ALA A 124 -9.65 0.96 -19.33
N THR A 125 -9.55 2.29 -19.38
CA THR A 125 -8.48 3.05 -18.71
C THR A 125 -8.54 2.82 -17.21
N MET A 126 -9.74 2.86 -16.62
CA MET A 126 -9.93 2.55 -15.21
C MET A 126 -9.55 1.10 -14.89
N ALA A 127 -9.84 0.15 -15.77
CA ALA A 127 -9.45 -1.26 -15.60
C ALA A 127 -7.93 -1.44 -15.66
N LEU A 128 -7.24 -0.83 -16.63
CA LEU A 128 -5.77 -0.85 -16.75
C LEU A 128 -5.07 -0.25 -15.52
N ASN A 129 -5.58 0.87 -15.00
CA ASN A 129 -5.07 1.50 -13.78
C ASN A 129 -5.24 0.62 -12.53
N ARG A 130 -6.16 -0.35 -12.56
CA ARG A 130 -6.38 -1.34 -11.50
C ARG A 130 -5.62 -2.65 -11.76
N HIS A 131 -4.84 -2.74 -12.85
CA HIS A 131 -4.25 -3.97 -13.37
C HIS A 131 -5.28 -5.09 -13.64
N ASP A 132 -6.53 -4.70 -13.92
CA ASP A 132 -7.60 -5.62 -14.30
C ASP A 132 -7.58 -5.81 -15.83
N VAL A 133 -6.57 -6.54 -16.30
CA VAL A 133 -6.25 -6.59 -17.73
C VAL A 133 -7.31 -7.32 -18.54
N ASP A 134 -7.96 -8.34 -17.98
CA ASP A 134 -8.97 -9.11 -18.70
C ASP A 134 -10.22 -8.27 -19.00
N ASP A 135 -10.68 -7.49 -18.02
CA ASP A 135 -11.78 -6.52 -18.22
C ASP A 135 -11.40 -5.43 -19.23
N ALA A 136 -10.18 -4.89 -19.12
CA ALA A 136 -9.68 -3.90 -20.07
C ALA A 136 -9.70 -4.44 -21.51
N LEU A 137 -9.21 -5.67 -21.72
CA LEU A 137 -9.19 -6.31 -23.05
C LEU A 137 -10.60 -6.55 -23.59
N ALA A 138 -11.55 -6.97 -22.76
CA ALA A 138 -12.94 -7.18 -23.19
C ALA A 138 -13.59 -5.86 -23.66
N LEU A 139 -13.39 -4.78 -22.91
CA LEU A 139 -13.89 -3.44 -23.24
C LEU A 139 -13.24 -2.89 -24.53
N LEU A 140 -11.92 -3.02 -24.65
CA LEU A 140 -11.15 -2.50 -25.79
C LEU A 140 -11.40 -3.28 -27.08
N ARG A 141 -11.60 -4.61 -27.02
CA ARG A 141 -11.99 -5.40 -28.20
C ARG A 141 -13.34 -4.96 -28.74
N THR A 142 -14.28 -4.67 -27.86
CA THR A 142 -15.60 -4.15 -28.25
C THR A 142 -15.47 -2.75 -28.85
N ALA A 143 -14.62 -1.88 -28.29
CA ALA A 143 -14.36 -0.56 -28.84
C ALA A 143 -13.68 -0.64 -30.22
N ALA A 144 -12.70 -1.53 -30.40
CA ALA A 144 -12.00 -1.75 -31.67
C ALA A 144 -12.91 -2.33 -32.77
N ALA A 145 -13.95 -3.09 -32.39
CA ALA A 145 -14.96 -3.58 -33.33
C ALA A 145 -15.89 -2.45 -33.81
N ALA A 146 -16.12 -1.43 -32.99
CA ALA A 146 -16.91 -0.26 -33.36
C ALA A 146 -16.13 0.74 -34.23
N ASP A 147 -14.85 0.94 -33.93
CA ASP A 147 -13.93 1.74 -34.74
C ASP A 147 -12.55 1.07 -34.79
N SER A 148 -12.27 0.40 -35.91
CA SER A 148 -11.03 -0.34 -36.11
C SER A 148 -9.82 0.55 -36.42
N ASN A 149 -10.01 1.86 -36.60
CA ASN A 149 -8.94 2.82 -36.93
C ASN A 149 -8.73 3.86 -35.83
N ASN A 150 -9.21 3.57 -34.61
CA ASN A 150 -8.97 4.40 -33.45
C ASN A 150 -7.56 4.15 -32.90
N ASP A 151 -6.67 5.14 -33.01
CA ASP A 151 -5.28 5.03 -32.55
C ASP A 151 -5.21 4.81 -31.03
N HIS A 152 -6.08 5.48 -30.28
CA HIS A 152 -6.12 5.40 -28.83
C HIS A 152 -6.53 4.01 -28.33
N VAL A 153 -7.54 3.38 -28.96
CA VAL A 153 -7.93 2.00 -28.64
C VAL A 153 -6.77 1.02 -28.91
N HIS A 154 -6.07 1.19 -30.02
CA HIS A 154 -4.88 0.37 -30.32
C HIS A 154 -3.74 0.60 -29.33
N TYR A 155 -3.51 1.85 -28.91
CA TYR A 155 -2.51 2.16 -27.90
C TYR A 155 -2.84 1.48 -26.56
N MET A 156 -4.10 1.55 -26.13
CA MET A 156 -4.54 0.89 -24.89
C MET A 156 -4.51 -0.64 -24.97
N LEU A 157 -4.80 -1.24 -26.13
CA LEU A 157 -4.61 -2.67 -26.33
C LEU A 157 -3.13 -3.05 -26.18
N ALA A 158 -2.22 -2.22 -26.69
CA ALA A 158 -0.79 -2.45 -26.51
C ALA A 158 -0.39 -2.42 -25.02
N LEU A 159 -0.89 -1.46 -24.24
CA LEU A 159 -0.67 -1.40 -22.79
C LEU A 159 -1.21 -2.65 -22.08
N ALA A 160 -2.43 -3.06 -22.39
CA ALA A 160 -3.06 -4.25 -21.81
C ALA A 160 -2.21 -5.52 -22.05
N HIS A 161 -1.72 -5.71 -23.27
CA HIS A 161 -0.85 -6.85 -23.59
C HIS A 161 0.55 -6.71 -22.96
N ALA A 162 1.09 -5.50 -22.84
CA ALA A 162 2.35 -5.25 -22.15
C ALA A 162 2.30 -5.59 -20.65
N GLN A 163 1.20 -5.26 -19.96
CA GLN A 163 0.97 -5.66 -18.57
C GLN A 163 0.92 -7.19 -18.39
N ARG A 164 0.60 -7.95 -19.46
CA ARG A 164 0.66 -9.42 -19.50
C ARG A 164 2.01 -9.98 -19.98
N ALA A 165 2.99 -9.12 -20.23
CA ALA A 165 4.26 -9.46 -20.87
C ALA A 165 4.11 -10.14 -22.26
N ASP A 166 2.98 -9.94 -22.94
CA ASP A 166 2.73 -10.40 -24.30
C ASP A 166 3.30 -9.38 -25.30
N ALA A 167 4.63 -9.41 -25.45
CA ALA A 167 5.38 -8.47 -26.28
C ALA A 167 4.94 -8.50 -27.75
N ASP A 168 4.67 -9.68 -28.30
CA ASP A 168 4.29 -9.84 -29.70
C ASP A 168 2.98 -9.13 -30.03
N THR A 169 1.94 -9.33 -29.21
CA THR A 169 0.65 -8.68 -29.43
C THR A 169 0.70 -7.20 -29.09
N ALA A 170 1.42 -6.83 -28.02
CA ALA A 170 1.62 -5.44 -27.66
C ALA A 170 2.31 -4.65 -28.78
N GLY A 171 3.39 -5.18 -29.35
CA GLY A 171 4.14 -4.56 -30.45
C GLY A 171 3.24 -4.34 -31.68
N ARG A 172 2.47 -5.34 -32.11
CA ARG A 172 1.53 -5.19 -33.24
C ARG A 172 0.52 -4.07 -33.04
N HIS A 173 -0.08 -3.99 -31.86
CA HIS A 173 -1.05 -2.94 -31.54
C HIS A 173 -0.39 -1.57 -31.42
N LEU A 174 0.82 -1.51 -30.83
CA LEU A 174 1.58 -0.27 -30.71
C LEU A 174 1.98 0.27 -32.09
N SER A 175 2.49 -0.58 -32.99
CA SER A 175 2.82 -0.18 -34.37
C SER A 175 1.60 0.38 -35.10
N LYS A 176 0.42 -0.25 -34.94
CA LYS A 176 -0.82 0.25 -35.54
C LYS A 176 -1.23 1.61 -34.94
N ALA A 177 -1.15 1.77 -33.63
CA ALA A 177 -1.45 3.04 -32.95
C ALA A 177 -0.51 4.17 -33.40
N ILE A 178 0.77 3.87 -33.60
CA ILE A 178 1.78 4.82 -34.08
C ILE A 178 1.56 5.17 -35.56
N ALA A 179 1.18 4.20 -36.40
CA ALA A 179 0.85 4.43 -37.80
C ALA A 179 -0.37 5.35 -37.96
N LEU A 180 -1.38 5.19 -37.10
CA LEU A 180 -2.57 6.05 -37.08
C LEU A 180 -2.27 7.43 -36.48
N ASN A 181 -1.44 7.50 -35.43
CA ASN A 181 -1.05 8.74 -34.77
C ASN A 181 0.41 8.67 -34.27
N PRO A 182 1.36 9.32 -34.97
CA PRO A 182 2.78 9.26 -34.63
C PRO A 182 3.15 9.77 -33.23
N ARG A 183 2.30 10.57 -32.57
CA ARG A 183 2.55 11.03 -31.19
C ARG A 183 2.60 9.88 -30.19
N ASN A 184 1.91 8.78 -30.48
CA ASN A 184 1.90 7.59 -29.62
C ASN A 184 3.30 7.00 -29.43
N ARG A 185 4.24 7.24 -30.34
CA ARG A 185 5.64 6.82 -30.19
C ARG A 185 6.30 7.50 -28.99
N LEU A 186 6.08 8.80 -28.83
CA LEU A 186 6.65 9.54 -27.71
C LEU A 186 6.01 9.09 -26.40
N ASN A 187 4.70 8.88 -26.40
CA ASN A 187 3.97 8.37 -25.25
C ASN A 187 4.53 7.00 -24.81
N ALA A 188 4.71 6.05 -25.74
CA ALA A 188 5.23 4.72 -25.43
C ALA A 188 6.64 4.72 -24.83
N LYS A 189 7.49 5.67 -25.25
CA LYS A 189 8.85 5.82 -24.69
C LYS A 189 8.85 6.22 -23.22
N HIS A 190 7.81 6.89 -22.74
CA HIS A 190 7.71 7.40 -21.38
C HIS A 190 6.72 6.63 -20.50
N GLU A 191 5.88 5.78 -21.09
CA GLU A 191 4.84 5.05 -20.40
C GLU A 191 5.39 3.81 -19.66
N THR A 192 5.19 3.75 -18.35
CA THR A 192 5.75 2.72 -17.46
C THR A 192 5.12 1.34 -17.65
N ASP A 193 3.87 1.29 -18.13
CA ASP A 193 3.18 0.02 -18.40
C ASP A 193 3.89 -0.84 -19.47
N PHE A 194 4.76 -0.23 -20.28
CA PHE A 194 5.60 -0.96 -21.24
C PHE A 194 6.90 -1.51 -20.65
N ASP A 195 7.25 -1.20 -19.40
CA ASP A 195 8.50 -1.65 -18.77
C ASP A 195 8.72 -3.17 -18.84
N PRO A 196 7.70 -4.04 -18.68
CA PRO A 196 7.88 -5.49 -18.80
C PRO A 196 8.36 -5.95 -20.19
N ILE A 197 8.08 -5.16 -21.24
CA ILE A 197 8.40 -5.51 -22.63
C ILE A 197 9.37 -4.53 -23.30
N ARG A 198 9.86 -3.52 -22.59
CA ARG A 198 10.61 -2.39 -23.17
C ARG A 198 11.87 -2.80 -23.93
N GLY A 199 12.53 -3.88 -23.50
CA GLY A 199 13.71 -4.45 -24.15
C GLY A 199 13.40 -5.54 -25.19
N SER A 200 12.13 -5.83 -25.45
CA SER A 200 11.74 -6.84 -26.43
C SER A 200 11.82 -6.29 -27.85
N GLN A 201 12.20 -7.14 -28.80
CA GLN A 201 12.29 -6.73 -30.21
C GLN A 201 10.96 -6.21 -30.77
N PRO A 202 9.79 -6.84 -30.51
CA PRO A 202 8.51 -6.31 -30.98
C PRO A 202 8.20 -4.89 -30.49
N PHE A 203 8.64 -4.52 -29.28
CA PHE A 203 8.47 -3.16 -28.78
C PHE A 203 9.45 -2.20 -29.46
N LEU A 204 10.73 -2.58 -29.55
CA LEU A 204 11.76 -1.77 -30.21
C LEU A 204 11.40 -1.50 -31.67
N ASP A 205 11.02 -2.52 -32.43
CA ASP A 205 10.61 -2.40 -33.83
C ASP A 205 9.36 -1.51 -34.00
N ALA A 206 8.46 -1.46 -33.01
CA ALA A 206 7.27 -0.61 -33.07
C ALA A 206 7.60 0.88 -32.86
N ILE A 207 8.58 1.18 -32.00
CA ILE A 207 8.97 2.56 -31.68
C ILE A 207 10.12 3.08 -32.55
N GLU A 208 10.93 2.18 -33.09
CA GLU A 208 11.90 2.44 -34.15
C GLU A 208 11.14 2.60 -35.46
N THR A 209 11.51 3.60 -36.23
CA THR A 209 11.06 3.72 -37.62
C THR A 209 12.16 3.22 -38.53
N PRO A 210 11.83 2.72 -39.73
CA PRO A 210 12.74 2.86 -40.86
C PRO A 210 13.08 4.34 -41.13
#